data_AF-A0A8J6M7V5-F1
#
_entry.id   AF-A0A8J6M7V5-F1
#
_cell.length_a   1.000
_cell.length_b   1.000
_cell.length_c   1.000
_cell.angle_alpha   90.00
_cell.angle_beta   90.00
_cell.angle_gamma   90.00
#
_symmetry.space_group_name_H-M   'P 1'
#
loop_
_entity.id
_entity.type
_entity.pdbx_description
1 polymer ?
#
loop_
_entity_poly.entity_id
_entity_poly.type
_entity_poly.pdbx_seq_one_letter_code
_entity_poly.pdbx_strand_id
1 'polypeptide(L)'
;MKHINWSELTPVCYSIATQEDKDIGVAADLLFHNIRTGMGVHAGSYALGPGYTPDYKALKALWDACTEAERQAVNTEFNAWLQRMKEHYQELCQLWSDGDKSLNLRCRMMTALVTPDTDDA
;
A
#
# COMPACT_ATOMS: atom_id res chain seq x y z
N MET A 1 0.67 8.76 -17.56
CA MET A 1 -0.28 8.90 -16.44
C MET A 1 0.54 9.01 -15.16
N LYS A 2 0.22 9.92 -14.23
CA LYS A 2 0.87 9.90 -12.91
C LYS A 2 0.39 8.67 -12.17
N HIS A 3 1.32 7.83 -11.71
CA HIS A 3 1.01 6.50 -11.20
C HIS A 3 1.52 6.35 -9.77
N ILE A 4 0.64 5.87 -8.89
CA ILE A 4 1.00 5.45 -7.54
C ILE A 4 1.15 3.94 -7.60
N ASN A 5 2.34 3.44 -7.30
CA ASN A 5 2.56 2.00 -7.21
C ASN A 5 1.96 1.48 -5.89
N TRP A 6 0.70 1.06 -5.94
CA TRP A 6 -0.04 0.57 -4.79
C TRP A 6 0.53 -0.74 -4.23
N SER A 7 1.06 -1.62 -5.08
CA SER A 7 1.63 -2.91 -4.68
C SER A 7 2.86 -2.73 -3.77
N GLU A 8 3.70 -1.73 -4.01
CA GLU A 8 4.84 -1.36 -3.14
C GLU A 8 4.39 -0.84 -1.77
N LEU A 9 3.15 -0.35 -1.65
CA LEU A 9 2.61 0.16 -0.39
C LEU A 9 1.93 -0.92 0.48
N THR A 10 1.81 -2.15 -0.03
CA THR A 10 1.18 -3.28 0.67
C THR A 10 1.78 -3.54 2.05
N PRO A 11 3.12 -3.59 2.23
CA PRO A 11 3.69 -3.79 3.56
C PRO A 11 3.32 -2.68 4.55
N VAL A 12 3.28 -1.44 4.09
CA VAL A 12 2.94 -0.28 4.93
C VAL A 12 1.45 -0.29 5.30
N CYS A 13 0.57 -0.73 4.40
CA CYS A 13 -0.84 -0.95 4.69
C CYS A 13 -1.01 -1.96 5.85
N TYR A 14 -0.31 -3.09 5.81
CA TYR A 14 -0.32 -4.09 6.88
C TYR A 14 0.29 -3.59 8.20
N SER A 15 1.34 -2.77 8.10
CA SER A 15 1.91 -2.08 9.25
C SER A 15 0.89 -1.14 9.91
N ILE A 16 0.17 -0.34 9.12
CA ILE A 16 -0.92 0.52 9.63
C ILE A 16 -2.04 -0.31 10.26
N ALA A 17 -2.52 -1.36 9.57
CA ALA A 17 -3.54 -2.26 10.10
C ALA A 17 -3.16 -2.83 11.47
N THR A 18 -1.90 -3.29 11.61
CA THR A 18 -1.39 -3.89 12.85
C THR A 18 -1.26 -2.87 13.98
N GLN A 19 -0.72 -1.68 13.69
CA GLN A 19 -0.44 -0.67 14.72
C GLN A 19 -1.69 0.11 15.15
N GLU A 20 -2.68 0.25 14.27
CA GLU A 20 -3.94 0.96 14.53
C GLU A 20 -5.07 0.03 14.97
N ASP A 21 -4.83 -1.29 15.00
CA ASP A 21 -5.83 -2.34 15.25
C ASP A 21 -7.06 -2.18 14.34
N LYS A 22 -6.81 -2.21 13.02
CA LYS A 22 -7.81 -2.00 11.97
C LYS A 22 -7.82 -3.14 10.96
N ASP A 23 -8.98 -3.36 10.34
CA ASP A 23 -9.08 -4.19 9.15
C ASP A 23 -8.32 -3.57 7.97
N ILE A 24 -7.97 -4.40 6.99
CA ILE A 24 -7.15 -3.98 5.85
C ILE A 24 -7.83 -2.94 4.96
N GLY A 25 -9.17 -2.90 4.92
CA GLY A 25 -9.92 -1.90 4.18
C GLY A 25 -9.78 -0.52 4.80
N VAL A 26 -9.99 -0.43 6.12
CA VAL A 26 -9.77 0.81 6.87
C VAL A 26 -8.30 1.23 6.79
N ALA A 27 -7.35 0.31 6.96
CA ALA A 27 -5.93 0.64 6.84
C ALA A 27 -5.55 1.19 5.45
N ALA A 28 -6.15 0.66 4.37
CA ALA A 28 -5.96 1.17 3.01
C ALA A 28 -6.49 2.61 2.87
N ASP A 29 -7.65 2.92 3.45
CA ASP A 29 -8.19 4.29 3.46
C ASP A 29 -7.31 5.26 4.26
N LEU A 30 -6.78 4.82 5.41
CA LEU A 30 -5.84 5.58 6.23
C LEU A 30 -4.52 5.84 5.48
N LEU A 31 -3.99 4.83 4.77
CA LEU A 31 -2.83 4.99 3.92
C LEU A 31 -3.09 5.99 2.78
N PHE A 32 -4.24 5.91 2.13
CA PHE A 32 -4.59 6.85 1.07
C PHE A 32 -4.85 8.26 1.62
N HIS A 33 -5.34 8.38 2.86
CA HIS A 33 -5.38 9.66 3.56
C HIS A 33 -3.97 10.24 3.78
N ASN A 34 -3.01 9.45 4.26
CA ASN A 34 -1.61 9.88 4.43
C ASN A 34 -0.99 10.40 3.12
N ILE A 35 -1.31 9.76 1.98
CA ILE A 35 -0.87 10.22 0.65
C ILE A 35 -1.46 11.58 0.32
N ARG A 36 -2.76 11.79 0.54
CA ARG A 36 -3.44 13.05 0.23
C ARG A 36 -2.97 14.21 1.12
N THR A 37 -2.63 13.92 2.37
CA THR A 37 -2.07 14.90 3.33
C THR A 37 -0.56 15.10 3.15
N GLY A 38 0.13 14.16 2.51
CA GLY A 38 1.59 14.19 2.31
C GLY A 38 2.38 13.87 3.57
N MET A 39 1.75 13.19 4.53
CA MET A 39 2.35 12.87 5.82
C MET A 39 1.77 11.56 6.35
N GLY A 40 2.63 10.63 6.77
CA GLY A 40 2.24 9.45 7.52
C GLY A 40 1.77 9.85 8.93
N VAL A 41 0.48 10.09 9.12
CA VAL A 41 -0.07 10.50 10.43
C VAL A 41 -0.43 9.32 11.32
N HIS A 42 -0.48 8.12 10.75
CA HIS A 42 -0.83 6.87 11.43
C HIS A 42 0.41 6.12 11.90
N ALA A 43 0.32 5.43 13.05
CA ALA A 43 1.47 4.84 13.75
C ALA A 43 2.27 3.84 12.88
N GLY A 44 1.58 3.06 12.04
CA GLY A 44 2.21 2.09 11.13
C GLY A 44 2.93 2.69 9.93
N SER A 45 2.81 3.99 9.66
CA SER A 45 3.35 4.63 8.45
C SER A 45 4.88 4.58 8.35
N TYR A 46 5.57 4.49 9.49
CA TYR A 46 7.04 4.50 9.59
C TYR A 46 7.63 3.29 10.33
N ALA A 47 6.80 2.37 10.82
CA ALA A 47 7.22 1.30 11.72
C ALA A 47 8.13 0.25 11.05
N LEU A 48 8.10 0.13 9.71
CA LEU A 48 8.92 -0.80 8.95
C LEU A 48 10.36 -0.32 8.69
N GLY A 49 10.67 0.94 9.04
CA GLY A 49 11.97 1.55 8.83
C GLY A 49 12.21 2.12 7.42
N PRO A 50 13.42 2.66 7.17
CA PRO A 50 13.68 3.50 5.99
C PRO A 50 13.48 2.81 4.64
N GLY A 51 13.72 1.50 4.54
CA GLY A 51 13.57 0.75 3.28
C GLY A 51 12.14 0.57 2.81
N TYR A 52 11.15 0.82 3.68
CA TYR A 52 9.72 0.67 3.39
C TYR A 52 8.93 1.93 3.75
N THR A 53 9.61 3.03 4.08
CA THR A 53 8.94 4.29 4.40
C THR A 53 8.50 4.96 3.10
N PRO A 54 7.19 5.19 2.88
CA PRO A 54 6.74 5.90 1.69
C PRO A 54 7.20 7.35 1.72
N ASP A 55 7.66 7.86 0.58
CA ASP A 55 7.84 9.31 0.41
C ASP A 55 6.47 9.97 0.22
N TYR A 56 5.79 10.23 1.34
CA TYR A 56 4.46 10.83 1.32
C TYR A 56 4.45 12.22 0.65
N LYS A 57 5.55 12.97 0.70
CA LYS A 57 5.64 14.27 0.03
C LYS A 57 5.65 14.10 -1.49
N ALA A 58 6.43 13.15 -2.00
CA ALA A 58 6.44 12.81 -3.42
C ALA A 58 5.08 12.25 -3.88
N LEU A 59 4.47 11.35 -3.09
CA LEU A 59 3.15 10.79 -3.38
C LEU A 59 2.06 11.88 -3.39
N LYS A 60 2.11 12.83 -2.45
CA LYS A 60 1.22 14.00 -2.47
C LYS A 60 1.43 14.86 -3.70
N ALA A 61 2.68 15.13 -4.09
CA ALA A 61 2.97 15.92 -5.28
C ALA A 61 2.41 15.24 -6.55
N LEU A 62 2.47 13.91 -6.63
CA LEU A 62 1.82 13.15 -7.70
C LEU A 62 0.30 13.33 -7.67
N TRP A 63 -0.33 13.17 -6.50
CA TRP A 63 -1.78 13.33 -6.31
C TRP A 63 -2.28 14.75 -6.64
N ASP A 64 -1.62 15.78 -6.12
CA ASP A 64 -2.00 17.18 -6.30
C ASP A 64 -1.88 17.60 -7.78
N ALA A 65 -0.94 17.01 -8.50
CA ALA A 65 -0.75 17.27 -9.92
C ALA A 65 -1.74 16.52 -10.83
N CYS A 66 -2.52 15.56 -10.32
CA CYS A 66 -3.54 14.86 -11.11
C CYS A 66 -4.72 15.78 -11.47
N THR A 67 -5.13 15.73 -12.73
CA THR A 67 -6.44 16.19 -13.17
C THR A 67 -7.57 15.36 -12.56
N GLU A 68 -8.81 15.81 -12.65
CA GLU A 68 -9.96 15.05 -12.14
C GLU A 68 -10.08 13.66 -12.78
N ALA A 69 -9.87 13.55 -14.09
CA ALA A 69 -9.88 12.28 -14.80
C ALA A 69 -8.74 11.35 -14.32
N GLU A 70 -7.54 11.89 -14.09
CA GLU A 70 -6.42 11.12 -13.53
C GLU A 70 -6.68 10.68 -12.09
N ARG A 71 -7.36 11.50 -11.26
CA ARG A 71 -7.77 11.09 -9.90
C ARG A 71 -8.76 9.95 -9.94
N GLN A 72 -9.70 9.96 -10.89
CA GLN A 72 -10.62 8.84 -11.09
C GLN A 72 -9.87 7.57 -11.48
N ALA A 73 -8.86 7.67 -12.35
CA ALA A 73 -8.00 6.53 -12.70
C ALA A 73 -7.24 6.00 -11.48
N VAL A 74 -6.64 6.88 -10.66
CA VAL A 74 -5.94 6.51 -9.42
C VAL A 74 -6.89 5.82 -8.43
N ASN A 75 -8.13 6.28 -8.30
CA ASN A 75 -9.15 5.62 -7.46
C ASN A 75 -9.52 4.23 -7.98
N THR A 76 -9.61 4.06 -9.30
CA THR A 76 -9.82 2.74 -9.92
C THR A 76 -8.65 1.80 -9.63
N GLU A 77 -7.41 2.27 -9.77
CA GLU A 77 -6.20 1.51 -9.44
C GLU A 77 -6.17 1.12 -7.96
N PHE A 78 -6.49 2.05 -7.06
CA PHE A 78 -6.59 1.81 -5.62
C PHE A 78 -7.59 0.70 -5.30
N ASN A 79 -8.80 0.76 -5.86
CA ASN A 79 -9.82 -0.26 -5.65
C ASN A 79 -9.40 -1.62 -6.21
N ALA A 80 -8.74 -1.64 -7.36
CA ALA A 80 -8.23 -2.87 -7.96
C ALA A 80 -7.09 -3.50 -7.14
N TRP A 81 -6.23 -2.69 -6.52
CA TRP A 81 -5.22 -3.16 -5.57
C TRP A 81 -5.85 -3.68 -4.27
N LEU A 82 -6.81 -2.95 -3.69
CA LEU A 82 -7.52 -3.39 -2.49
C LEU A 82 -8.27 -4.70 -2.72
N GLN A 83 -8.84 -4.89 -3.90
CA GLN A 83 -9.48 -6.15 -4.29
C GLN A 83 -8.48 -7.31 -4.33
N ARG A 84 -7.29 -7.11 -4.93
CA ARG A 84 -6.21 -8.13 -4.91
C ARG A 84 -5.73 -8.45 -3.50
N MET A 85 -5.58 -7.44 -2.63
CA MET A 85 -5.25 -7.69 -1.22
C MET A 85 -6.30 -8.56 -0.52
N LYS A 86 -7.59 -8.39 -0.86
CA LYS A 86 -8.67 -9.23 -0.31
C LYS A 86 -8.65 -10.64 -0.86
N GLU A 87 -8.38 -10.80 -2.17
CA GLU A 87 -8.26 -12.11 -2.83
C GLU A 87 -7.11 -12.93 -2.24
N HIS A 88 -5.96 -12.29 -2.00
CA HIS A 88 -4.78 -12.92 -1.40
C HIS A 88 -4.69 -12.78 0.13
N TYR A 89 -5.79 -12.44 0.80
CA TYR A 89 -5.78 -12.06 2.22
C TYR A 89 -5.12 -13.12 3.13
N GLN A 90 -5.46 -14.40 2.94
CA GLN A 90 -4.91 -15.48 3.76
C GLN A 90 -3.39 -15.62 3.60
N GLU A 91 -2.90 -15.58 2.36
CA GLU A 91 -1.48 -15.68 2.04
C GLU A 91 -0.71 -14.46 2.55
N LEU A 92 -1.26 -13.25 2.38
CA LEU A 92 -0.66 -12.03 2.91
C LEU A 92 -0.58 -12.04 4.44
N CYS A 93 -1.60 -12.55 5.14
CA CYS A 93 -1.57 -12.71 6.60
C CYS A 93 -0.52 -13.75 7.06
N GLN A 94 -0.37 -14.84 6.32
CA GLN A 94 0.68 -15.83 6.58
C GLN A 94 2.06 -15.21 6.38
N LEU A 95 2.28 -14.53 5.24
CA LEU A 95 3.53 -13.83 4.97
C LEU A 95 3.83 -12.78 6.03
N TRP A 96 2.83 -12.00 6.46
CA TRP A 96 3.01 -10.96 7.48
C TRP A 96 3.41 -11.54 8.84
N SER A 97 2.83 -12.66 9.25
CA SER A 97 3.09 -13.27 10.56
C SER A 97 4.26 -14.26 10.60
N ASP A 98 4.89 -14.53 9.46
CA ASP A 98 6.00 -15.49 9.34
C ASP A 98 7.30 -14.98 10.02
N GLY A 99 7.51 -15.39 11.26
CA GLY A 99 8.70 -15.05 12.04
C GLY A 99 10.00 -15.69 11.56
N ASP A 100 9.92 -16.73 10.72
CA ASP A 100 11.10 -17.43 10.18
C ASP A 100 11.71 -16.64 9.00
N LYS A 101 10.89 -15.83 8.31
CA LYS A 101 11.32 -14.97 7.21
C LYS A 101 11.74 -13.58 7.70
N SER A 102 12.88 -13.11 7.18
CA SER A 102 13.30 -11.72 7.38
C SER A 102 12.20 -10.75 6.94
N LEU A 103 12.11 -9.59 7.61
CA LEU A 103 11.15 -8.54 7.23
C LEU A 103 11.27 -8.19 5.74
N ASN A 104 12.51 -8.08 5.24
CA ASN A 104 12.75 -7.73 3.84
C ASN A 104 12.14 -8.76 2.88
N LEU A 105 12.33 -10.05 3.17
CA LEU A 105 11.77 -11.13 2.36
C LEU A 105 10.24 -11.11 2.40
N ARG A 106 9.64 -10.98 3.58
CA ARG A 106 8.18 -10.89 3.74
C ARG A 106 7.59 -9.75 2.92
N CYS A 107 8.12 -8.53 3.08
CA CYS A 107 7.62 -7.36 2.36
C CYS A 107 7.74 -7.53 0.84
N ARG A 108 8.86 -8.06 0.34
CA ARG A 108 9.02 -8.33 -1.11
C ARG A 108 8.02 -9.35 -1.63
N MET A 109 7.77 -10.41 -0.89
CA MET A 109 6.79 -11.43 -1.28
C MET A 109 5.36 -10.87 -1.26
N MET A 110 5.02 -10.06 -0.26
CA MET A 110 3.71 -9.39 -0.18
C MET A 110 3.48 -8.45 -1.38
N THR A 111 4.48 -7.64 -1.73
CA THR A 111 4.41 -6.75 -2.91
C THR A 111 4.24 -7.56 -4.19
N ALA A 112 5.05 -8.62 -4.38
CA ALA A 112 4.96 -9.46 -5.57
C ALA A 112 3.58 -10.11 -5.72
N LEU A 113 2.99 -10.59 -4.63
CA LEU A 113 1.70 -11.29 -4.63
C LEU A 113 0.52 -10.42 -5.11
N VAL A 114 0.58 -9.10 -4.91
CA VAL A 114 -0.47 -8.17 -5.35
C VAL A 114 -0.05 -7.28 -6.52
N THR A 115 1.12 -7.53 -7.10
CA THR A 115 1.53 -6.89 -8.35
C THR A 115 0.78 -7.59 -9.49
N PRO A 116 0.03 -6.86 -10.33
CA PRO A 116 -0.63 -7.47 -11.48
C PRO A 116 0.40 -8.17 -12.39
N ASP A 117 0.08 -9.37 -12.87
CA ASP A 117 0.83 -9.96 -13.98
C ASP A 117 0.75 -8.99 -15.16
N THR A 118 1.90 -8.62 -15.74
CA THR A 118 1.99 -7.65 -16.84
C THR A 118 1.47 -8.17 -18.19
N ASP A 119 0.77 -9.30 -18.19
CA ASP A 119 0.19 -9.90 -19.38
C ASP A 119 -1.24 -9.36 -19.57
N ASP A 120 -1.35 -8.14 -20.08
CA ASP A 120 -2.42 -7.66 -20.98
C ASP A 120 -2.14 -6.18 -21.32
N ALA A 121 -1.22 -5.97 -22.26
CA ALA A 121 -1.00 -4.72 -22.98
C ALA A 121 -1.30 -4.93 -24.47
#